data_AF-A0A225E5T5-F1
#
_entry.id   AF-A0A225E5T5-F1
#
_cell.length_a   1.000
_cell.length_b   1.000
_cell.length_c   1.000
_cell.angle_alpha   90.00
_cell.angle_beta   90.00
_cell.angle_gamma   90.00
#
_symmetry.space_group_name_H-M   'P 1'
#
loop_
_entity.id
_entity.type
_entity.pdbx_description
1 polymer ?
#
loop_
_entity_poly.entity_id
_entity_poly.type
_entity_poly.pdbx_seq_one_letter_code
_entity_poly.pdbx_strand_id
1 'polypeptide(L)' 'MRRTIKRLAIGVFAATALGNTGCVLNQYAADPVTRMDQMMNQSEDYRQIGEFWRRFWFNDMPSHMTPERIHGGIM' A
#
# COMPACT_ATOMS: atom_id res chain seq x y z
N MET A 1 3.80 39.82 12.64
CA MET A 1 2.96 39.32 11.51
C MET A 1 3.60 38.20 10.68
N ARG A 2 4.83 38.32 10.17
CA ARG A 2 5.45 37.24 9.34
C ARG A 2 5.52 35.86 10.01
N ARG A 3 5.76 35.79 11.33
CA ARG A 3 5.85 34.52 12.08
C ARG A 3 4.48 33.84 12.28
N THR A 4 3.42 34.61 12.49
CA THR A 4 2.05 34.10 12.63
C THR A 4 1.48 33.60 11.30
N ILE A 5 1.75 34.31 10.20
CA ILE A 5 1.35 33.88 8.84
C ILE A 5 2.03 32.55 8.46
N LYS A 6 3.33 32.39 8.77
CA LYS A 6 4.05 31.13 8.52
C LYS A 6 3.46 29.95 9.30
N ARG A 7 3.10 30.16 10.57
CA ARG A 7 2.48 29.11 11.40
C ARG A 7 1.10 28.71 10.88
N LEU A 8 0.30 29.68 10.46
CA LEU A 8 -1.02 29.42 9.84
C LEU A 8 -0.88 28.67 8.51
N ALA A 9 0.06 29.07 7.66
CA ALA A 9 0.29 28.40 6.37
C ALA A 9 0.70 26.93 6.55
N ILE A 10 1.60 26.64 7.51
CA ILE A 10 2.02 25.26 7.82
C ILE A 10 0.85 24.45 8.40
N GLY A 11 0.03 25.06 9.27
CA GLY A 11 -1.15 24.41 9.84
C GLY A 11 -2.18 23.99 8.78
N VAL A 12 -2.48 24.88 7.82
CA VAL A 12 -3.41 24.59 6.72
C VAL A 12 -2.86 23.52 5.78
N PHE A 13 -1.56 23.56 5.46
CA PHE A 13 -0.92 22.55 4.63
C PHE A 13 -0.92 21.17 5.31
N ALA A 14 -0.62 21.10 6.60
CA ALA A 14 -0.66 19.85 7.35
C ALA A 14 -2.09 19.26 7.43
N ALA A 15 -3.09 20.10 7.65
CA ALA A 15 -4.49 19.66 7.71
C ALA A 15 -4.99 19.11 6.37
N THR A 16 -4.62 19.75 5.26
CA THR A 16 -4.94 19.26 3.91
C THR A 16 -4.13 18.03 3.55
N ALA A 17 -2.84 17.95 3.87
CA ALA A 17 -2.03 16.77 3.57
C ALA A 17 -2.50 15.52 4.33
N LEU A 18 -2.85 15.65 5.61
CA LEU A 18 -3.25 14.52 6.46
C LEU A 18 -4.71 14.09 6.27
N GLY A 19 -5.59 14.99 5.85
CA GLY A 19 -7.00 14.69 5.58
C GLY A 19 -7.24 13.92 4.28
N ASN A 20 -6.20 13.66 3.48
CA ASN A 20 -6.33 13.04 2.19
C ASN A 20 -5.94 11.57 2.21
N THR A 21 -6.95 10.70 2.33
CA THR A 21 -6.82 9.24 2.16
C THR A 21 -6.89 8.81 0.69
N GLY A 22 -6.40 9.65 -0.23
CA GLY A 22 -6.31 9.32 -1.67
C GLY A 22 -7.13 10.19 -2.64
N CYS A 23 -7.72 11.31 -2.20
CA CYS A 23 -8.73 12.03 -2.99
C CYS A 23 -8.26 13.32 -3.68
N VAL A 24 -7.02 13.79 -3.49
CA VAL A 24 -6.57 15.10 -4.06
C VAL A 24 -6.42 15.02 -5.57
N LEU A 25 -5.93 13.89 -6.07
CA LEU A 25 -5.63 13.66 -7.47
C LEU A 25 -6.19 12.29 -7.84
N ASN A 26 -6.81 12.21 -9.03
CA ASN A 26 -7.27 10.94 -9.54
C ASN A 26 -6.07 10.01 -9.77
N GLN A 27 -6.02 8.89 -9.05
CA GLN A 27 -4.98 7.87 -9.18
C GLN A 27 -5.07 7.09 -10.49
N TYR A 28 -6.25 7.00 -11.10
CA TYR A 28 -6.49 6.16 -12.27
C TYR A 28 -6.73 6.96 -13.55
N ALA A 29 -6.59 6.27 -14.69
CA ALA A 29 -6.87 6.84 -16.00
C ALA A 29 -8.33 7.33 -16.14
N ALA A 30 -8.51 8.41 -16.91
CA ALA A 30 -9.83 8.93 -17.27
C ALA A 30 -10.55 8.06 -18.32
N ASP A 31 -9.78 7.30 -19.12
CA ASP A 31 -10.32 6.28 -20.01
C ASP A 31 -10.80 5.05 -19.21
N PRO A 32 -12.05 4.58 -19.40
CA PRO A 32 -12.59 3.48 -18.62
C PRO A 32 -11.94 2.13 -18.92
N VAL A 33 -11.48 1.88 -20.13
CA VAL A 33 -10.86 0.59 -20.50
C VAL A 33 -9.52 0.44 -19.77
N THR A 34 -8.71 1.50 -19.82
CA THR A 34 -7.42 1.56 -19.12
C THR A 34 -7.60 1.50 -17.60
N ARG A 35 -8.62 2.17 -17.07
CA ARG A 35 -8.93 2.16 -15.63
C ARG A 35 -9.30 0.77 -15.12
N MET A 36 -10.08 0.01 -15.89
CA MET A 36 -10.49 -1.33 -15.49
C MET A 36 -9.27 -2.26 -15.32
N ASP A 37 -8.32 -2.19 -16.25
CA ASP A 37 -7.08 -2.97 -16.17
C ASP A 37 -6.25 -2.56 -14.94
N GLN A 38 -6.09 -1.26 -14.69
CA GLN A 38 -5.41 -0.75 -13.49
C GLN A 38 -6.05 -1.26 -12.19
N MET A 39 -7.40 -1.22 -12.09
CA MET A 39 -8.12 -1.68 -10.91
C MET A 39 -8.04 -3.20 -10.73
N MET A 40 -8.06 -3.97 -11.83
CA MET A 40 -7.87 -5.42 -11.78
C MET A 40 -6.49 -5.78 -11.24
N ASN A 41 -5.43 -5.21 -11.83
CA ASN A 41 -4.06 -5.48 -11.40
C ASN A 41 -3.84 -5.09 -9.94
N GLN A 42 -4.33 -3.91 -9.54
CA GLN A 42 -4.24 -3.47 -8.16
C GLN A 42 -5.00 -4.39 -7.18
N SER A 43 -6.15 -4.93 -7.58
CA SER A 43 -6.91 -5.88 -6.76
C SER A 43 -6.14 -7.18 -6.55
N GLU A 44 -5.47 -7.68 -7.59
CA GLU A 44 -4.61 -8.87 -7.50
C GLU A 44 -3.38 -8.64 -6.61
N ASP A 45 -2.75 -7.47 -6.72
CA ASP A 45 -1.62 -7.11 -5.86
C ASP A 45 -2.03 -7.05 -4.38
N TYR A 46 -3.19 -6.45 -4.07
CA TYR A 46 -3.72 -6.42 -2.69
C TYR A 46 -4.09 -7.80 -2.16
N ARG A 47 -4.53 -8.73 -3.01
CA ARG A 47 -4.78 -10.11 -2.59
C ARG A 47 -3.49 -10.82 -2.17
N GLN A 48 -2.37 -10.51 -2.82
CA GLN A 48 -1.07 -11.16 -2.59
C GLN A 48 -0.22 -10.47 -1.52
N ILE A 49 -0.52 -9.22 -1.16
CA ILE A 49 0.31 -8.41 -0.26
C ILE A 49 0.56 -9.06 1.11
N GLY A 50 -0.39 -9.83 1.63
CA GLY A 50 -0.25 -10.51 2.92
C GLY A 50 0.78 -11.65 2.90
N GLU A 51 0.86 -12.38 1.80
CA GLU A 51 1.91 -13.39 1.59
C GLU A 51 3.26 -12.75 1.33
N PHE A 52 3.28 -11.71 0.49
CA PHE A 52 4.48 -10.92 0.24
C PHE A 52 5.06 -10.34 1.54
N TRP A 53 4.22 -9.81 2.44
CA TRP A 53 4.67 -9.24 3.70
C TRP A 53 5.34 -10.27 4.61
N ARG A 54 4.80 -11.49 4.66
CA ARG A 54 5.42 -12.60 5.42
C ARG A 54 6.78 -12.97 4.84
N ARG A 55 6.87 -13.07 3.51
CA ARG A 55 8.09 -13.38 2.77
C ARG A 55 9.17 -12.32 2.87
N PHE A 56 8.80 -11.05 2.81
CA PHE A 56 9.72 -9.92 2.95
C PHE A 56 10.40 -9.91 4.33
N TRP A 57 9.62 -10.19 5.37
CA TRP A 57 10.12 -10.27 6.74
C TRP A 57 10.62 -11.68 7.12
N PHE A 58 10.75 -12.59 6.16
CA PHE A 58 11.24 -13.95 6.38
C PHE A 58 10.46 -14.75 7.46
N ASN A 59 9.21 -14.38 7.74
CA ASN A 59 8.38 -15.00 8.79
C ASN A 59 7.86 -16.40 8.39
N ASP A 60 7.82 -16.69 7.09
CA ASP A 60 7.42 -17.94 6.49
C ASP A 60 8.62 -18.83 6.12
N MET A 61 9.82 -18.55 6.66
CA MET A 61 10.97 -19.42 6.46
C MET A 61 10.70 -20.81 7.06
N PRO A 62 11.07 -21.87 6.34
CA PRO A 62 10.98 -23.24 6.84
C PRO A 62 11.91 -23.39 8.06
N SER A 63 11.39 -23.92 9.17
CA SER A 63 12.23 -24.24 10.33
C SER A 63 12.96 -25.56 10.07
N HIS A 64 14.27 -25.60 10.25
CA HIS A 64 15.06 -26.84 10.10
C HIS A 64 14.81 -27.88 11.22
N MET A 65 13.93 -27.56 12.18
CA MET A 65 13.66 -28.40 13.35
C MET A 65 12.42 -29.30 13.18
N THR A 66 11.58 -29.06 12.17
CA THR A 66 10.37 -29.85 11.93
C THR A 66 10.25 -30.23 10.44
N PRO A 67 10.20 -31.54 10.11
CA PRO A 67 10.14 -32.00 8.71
C PRO A 67 8.91 -31.52 7.93
N GLU A 68 7.85 -31.13 8.64
CA GLU A 68 6.53 -30.82 8.10
C GLU A 68 6.43 -29.42 7.45
N ARG A 69 7.43 -28.55 7.65
CA ARG A 69 7.40 -27.16 7.17
C ARG A 69 8.42 -26.90 6.07
N ILE A 70 8.49 -27.76 5.06
CA ILE A 70 9.23 -27.48 3.82
C ILE A 70 8.40 -26.59 2.88
N HIS A 71 9.06 -25.59 2.32
CA HIS A 71 8.46 -24.52 1.52
C HIS A 71 7.80 -25.08 0.24
N GLY A 72 6.48 -24.92 0.11
CA GLY A 72 5.75 -25.16 -1.16
C GLY A 72 5.36 -26.62 -1.47
N GLY A 73 5.44 -27.54 -0.51
CA GLY A 73 4.91 -28.90 -0.68
C GLY A 73 3.38 -28.93 -0.59
N ILE A 74 2.72 -28.76 -1.72
CA ILE A 74 1.31 -29.13 -1.91
C ILE A 74 1.21 -30.66 -1.77
N MET A 75 0.31 -31.18 -0.93
CA MET A 75 -0.22 -32.55 -1.08
C MET A 75 -1.44 -32.51 -1.99
#